data_AF-A0A0C3F4N8-F1
#
_entry.id   AF-A0A0C3F4N8-F1
#
_cell.length_a   1.000
_cell.length_b   1.000
_cell.length_c   1.000
_cell.angle_alpha   90.00
_cell.angle_beta   90.00
_cell.angle_gamma   90.00
#
_symmetry.space_group_name_H-M   'P 1'
#
loop_
_entity.id
_entity.type
_entity.pdbx_description
1 polymer ?
#
loop_
_entity_poly.entity_id
_entity_poly.type
_entity_poly.pdbx_seq_one_letter_code
_entity_poly.pdbx_strand_id
1 'polypeptide(L)'
;KCQEGTRTEVIAVIKKLIKKGGNCRICWLHGPAGSGKSAISQTIAEWCVRKEILAASFFFRRGAGDRSSIARLVPTLAHQLSSFLPTTKQFICDAVQKEPSITQKPIRRQFEKLVIDPTRAVTGSVLSALPWKKPMVIIIDALDECDDKESMSEFVQMLFELQKMHRLPFWILVASRIEDHITKKINNPA
;
A
#
# COMPACT_ATOMS: atom_id res chain seq x y z
N LYS A 1 8.56 -14.50 -8.13
CA LYS A 1 7.18 -15.02 -8.11
C LYS A 1 7.16 -16.42 -7.50
N CYS A 2 6.02 -16.89 -6.98
CA CYS A 2 5.87 -18.25 -6.49
C CYS A 2 6.02 -19.25 -7.64
N GLN A 3 6.60 -20.41 -7.35
CA GLN A 3 6.55 -21.56 -8.26
C GLN A 3 5.10 -22.07 -8.36
N GLU A 4 4.74 -22.60 -9.52
CA GLU A 4 3.42 -23.16 -9.76
C GLU A 4 3.07 -24.24 -8.73
N GLY A 5 1.82 -24.27 -8.28
CA GLY A 5 1.36 -25.18 -7.23
C GLY A 5 1.79 -24.83 -5.79
N THR A 6 2.63 -23.82 -5.56
CA THR A 6 3.09 -23.46 -4.21
C THR A 6 2.30 -22.31 -3.59
N ARG A 7 2.11 -22.34 -2.26
CA ARG A 7 1.40 -21.30 -1.46
C ARG A 7 0.02 -20.91 -2.01
N THR A 8 -0.64 -21.86 -2.67
CA THR A 8 -1.91 -21.67 -3.38
C THR A 8 -3.03 -21.22 -2.45
N GLU A 9 -3.10 -21.79 -1.24
CA GLU A 9 -4.09 -21.45 -0.22
C GLU A 9 -4.00 -19.99 0.22
N VAL A 10 -2.80 -19.53 0.60
CA VAL A 10 -2.57 -18.14 1.02
C VAL A 10 -2.90 -17.17 -0.11
N ILE A 11 -2.46 -17.47 -1.32
CA ILE A 11 -2.77 -16.67 -2.52
C ILE A 11 -4.29 -16.62 -2.77
N ALA A 12 -4.99 -17.74 -2.61
CA ALA A 12 -6.44 -17.81 -2.78
C ALA A 12 -7.19 -16.97 -1.74
N VAL A 13 -6.75 -17.01 -0.47
CA VAL A 13 -7.30 -16.19 0.61
C VAL A 13 -7.14 -14.70 0.30
N ILE A 14 -5.94 -14.25 -0.05
CA ILE A 14 -5.68 -12.83 -0.38
C ILE A 14 -6.56 -12.38 -1.57
N LYS A 15 -6.61 -13.18 -2.64
CA LYS A 15 -7.46 -12.90 -3.80
C LYS A 15 -8.95 -12.83 -3.42
N LYS A 16 -9.42 -13.71 -2.54
CA LYS A 16 -10.81 -13.72 -2.06
C LYS A 16 -11.11 -12.47 -1.23
N LEU A 17 -10.21 -12.04 -0.35
CA LEU A 17 -10.36 -10.81 0.44
C LEU A 17 -10.50 -9.59 -0.48
N ILE A 18 -9.59 -9.43 -1.44
CA ILE A 18 -9.62 -8.30 -2.40
C ILE A 18 -10.94 -8.28 -3.21
N LYS A 19 -11.43 -9.45 -3.62
CA LYS A 19 -12.68 -9.57 -4.41
C LYS A 19 -13.96 -9.37 -3.59
N LYS A 20 -14.02 -9.91 -2.36
CA LYS A 20 -15.22 -9.85 -1.52
C LYS A 20 -15.57 -8.41 -1.15
N GLY A 21 -14.57 -7.54 -1.12
CA GLY A 21 -14.74 -6.19 -0.59
C GLY A 21 -14.95 -6.22 0.92
N GLY A 22 -15.26 -5.06 1.49
CA GLY A 22 -15.52 -4.90 2.92
C GLY A 22 -14.85 -3.70 3.54
N ASN A 23 -15.03 -3.56 4.85
CA ASN A 23 -14.51 -2.44 5.63
C ASN A 23 -13.04 -2.61 6.01
N CYS A 24 -12.57 -3.86 6.06
CA CYS A 24 -11.17 -4.18 6.27
C CYS A 24 -10.42 -4.06 4.94
N ARG A 25 -9.53 -3.07 4.81
CA ARG A 25 -8.80 -2.76 3.57
C ARG A 25 -7.31 -3.07 3.64
N ILE A 26 -6.80 -3.54 4.78
CA ILE A 26 -5.40 -3.94 4.93
C ILE A 26 -5.31 -5.46 5.11
N CYS A 27 -4.43 -6.09 4.34
CA CYS A 27 -4.01 -7.48 4.51
C CYS A 27 -2.53 -7.50 4.89
N TRP A 28 -2.20 -8.10 6.03
CA TRP A 28 -0.81 -8.22 6.50
C TRP A 28 -0.30 -9.64 6.30
N LEU A 29 0.66 -9.82 5.39
CA LEU A 29 1.35 -11.08 5.13
C LEU A 29 2.64 -11.12 5.94
N HIS A 30 2.64 -11.83 7.08
CA HIS A 30 3.81 -11.95 7.94
C HIS A 30 4.36 -13.37 8.02
N GLY A 31 5.63 -13.48 8.41
CA GLY A 31 6.33 -14.75 8.60
C GLY A 31 7.85 -14.59 8.63
N PRO A 32 8.60 -15.66 8.96
CA PRO A 32 10.05 -15.60 9.10
C PRO A 32 10.76 -15.28 7.77
N ALA A 33 12.05 -14.94 7.84
CA ALA A 33 12.89 -14.79 6.65
C ALA A 33 12.88 -16.10 5.84
N GLY A 34 12.94 -16.00 4.50
CA GLY A 34 12.93 -17.18 3.63
C GLY A 34 11.57 -17.87 3.44
N SER A 35 10.49 -17.45 4.12
CA SER A 35 9.16 -18.08 3.98
C SER A 35 8.47 -17.84 2.63
N GLY A 36 9.05 -17.02 1.75
CA GLY A 36 8.53 -16.75 0.41
C GLY A 36 7.50 -15.62 0.33
N LYS A 37 7.42 -14.73 1.33
CA LYS A 37 6.51 -13.55 1.32
C LYS A 37 6.65 -12.71 0.06
N SER A 38 7.86 -12.29 -0.30
CA SER A 38 8.11 -11.53 -1.53
C SER A 38 7.71 -12.27 -2.79
N ALA A 39 7.81 -13.61 -2.80
CA ALA A 39 7.32 -14.41 -3.91
C ALA A 39 5.79 -14.38 -4.00
N ILE A 40 5.08 -14.40 -2.86
CA ILE A 40 3.62 -14.24 -2.77
C ILE A 40 3.23 -12.82 -3.20
N SER A 41 3.84 -11.78 -2.64
CA SER A 41 3.60 -10.37 -2.99
C SER A 41 3.76 -10.13 -4.49
N GLN A 42 4.85 -10.64 -5.09
CA GLN A 42 5.08 -10.60 -6.54
C GLN A 42 3.98 -11.31 -7.32
N THR A 43 3.54 -12.49 -6.86
CA THR A 43 2.48 -13.27 -7.53
C THR A 43 1.13 -12.56 -7.46
N ILE A 44 0.82 -11.90 -6.33
CA ILE A 44 -0.37 -11.06 -6.18
C ILE A 44 -0.26 -9.82 -7.06
N ALA A 45 0.90 -9.17 -7.14
CA ALA A 45 1.13 -8.02 -8.02
C ALA A 45 0.86 -8.37 -9.49
N GLU A 46 1.45 -9.46 -10.00
CA GLU A 46 1.23 -9.95 -11.37
C GLU A 46 -0.26 -10.26 -11.63
N TRP A 47 -0.94 -10.85 -10.65
CA TRP A 47 -2.38 -11.08 -10.75
C TRP A 47 -3.19 -9.77 -10.77
N CYS A 48 -2.83 -8.78 -9.95
CA CYS A 48 -3.48 -7.48 -9.90
C CYS A 48 -3.26 -6.69 -11.20
N VAL A 49 -2.08 -6.75 -11.81
CA VAL A 49 -1.80 -6.17 -13.13
C VAL A 49 -2.73 -6.77 -14.19
N ARG A 50 -2.81 -8.10 -14.26
CA ARG A 50 -3.71 -8.81 -15.19
C ARG A 50 -5.19 -8.51 -15.00
N LYS A 51 -5.59 -8.04 -13.81
CA LYS A 51 -6.96 -7.64 -13.50
C LYS A 51 -7.20 -6.14 -13.60
N GLU A 52 -6.15 -5.37 -13.89
CA GLU A 52 -6.16 -3.90 -13.94
C GLU A 52 -6.61 -3.29 -12.62
N ILE A 53 -6.09 -3.84 -11.51
CA ILE A 53 -6.41 -3.39 -10.15
C ILE A 53 -5.17 -3.01 -9.33
N LEU A 54 -3.96 -3.19 -9.87
CA LEU A 54 -2.73 -2.77 -9.20
C LEU A 54 -2.56 -1.25 -9.37
N ALA A 55 -2.92 -0.49 -8.33
CA ALA A 55 -2.79 0.96 -8.34
C ALA A 55 -1.34 1.40 -8.13
N ALA A 56 -0.64 0.73 -7.22
CA ALA A 56 0.77 0.99 -6.96
C ALA A 56 1.43 -0.21 -6.25
N SER A 57 2.75 -0.26 -6.29
CA SER A 57 3.55 -1.21 -5.54
C SER A 57 4.93 -0.64 -5.20
N PHE A 58 5.43 -1.01 -4.04
CA PHE A 58 6.77 -0.68 -3.58
C PHE A 58 7.38 -1.90 -2.90
N PHE A 59 8.61 -2.26 -3.29
CA PHE A 59 9.32 -3.42 -2.77
C PHE A 59 10.59 -2.90 -2.12
N PHE A 60 10.61 -2.90 -0.79
CA PHE A 60 11.79 -2.54 -0.04
C PHE A 60 12.92 -3.53 -0.30
N ARG A 61 14.14 -3.03 -0.28
CA ARG A 61 15.35 -3.85 -0.36
C ARG A 61 16.46 -3.23 0.45
N ARG A 62 16.90 -3.90 1.52
CA ARG A 62 17.96 -3.40 2.41
C ARG A 62 19.25 -3.13 1.62
N GLY A 63 19.90 -1.99 1.91
CA GLY A 63 21.19 -1.63 1.31
C GLY A 63 21.15 -1.31 -0.20
N ALA A 64 19.96 -1.20 -0.79
CA ALA A 64 19.78 -0.85 -2.21
C ALA A 64 19.53 0.66 -2.41
N GLY A 65 20.08 1.50 -1.52
CA GLY A 65 19.96 2.96 -1.57
C GLY A 65 18.51 3.44 -1.49
N ASP A 66 18.00 4.01 -2.57
CA ASP A 66 16.64 4.55 -2.64
C ASP A 66 15.54 3.53 -2.27
N ARG A 67 15.76 2.23 -2.43
CA ARG A 67 14.76 1.18 -2.09
C ARG A 67 14.77 0.74 -0.63
N SER A 68 15.70 1.20 0.19
CA SER A 68 15.65 1.00 1.64
C SER A 68 15.12 2.23 2.40
N SER A 69 14.98 3.37 1.70
CA SER A 69 14.49 4.62 2.27
C SER A 69 12.97 4.73 2.21
N ILE A 70 12.35 4.95 3.36
CA ILE A 70 10.91 5.21 3.45
C ILE A 70 10.50 6.52 2.75
N ALA A 71 11.42 7.47 2.60
CA ALA A 71 11.16 8.75 1.93
C ALA A 71 10.80 8.57 0.45
N ARG A 72 11.16 7.43 -0.16
CA ARG A 72 10.80 7.09 -1.54
C ARG A 72 9.46 6.38 -1.67
N LEU A 73 8.90 5.85 -0.58
CA LEU A 73 7.64 5.11 -0.61
C LEU A 73 6.52 5.97 -1.18
N VAL A 74 6.20 7.08 -0.52
CA VAL A 74 5.03 7.90 -0.90
C VAL A 74 5.16 8.54 -2.28
N PRO A 75 6.29 9.18 -2.66
CA PRO A 75 6.44 9.72 -4.01
C PRO A 75 6.28 8.66 -5.11
N THR A 76 6.80 7.45 -4.88
CA THR A 76 6.66 6.33 -5.82
C THR A 76 5.19 5.90 -5.94
N LEU A 77 4.49 5.76 -4.81
CA LEU A 77 3.07 5.41 -4.81
C LEU A 77 2.23 6.48 -5.52
N ALA A 78 2.48 7.76 -5.27
CA ALA A 78 1.77 8.86 -5.91
C ALA A 78 1.99 8.89 -7.43
N HIS A 79 3.24 8.68 -7.88
CA HIS A 79 3.54 8.60 -9.31
C HIS A 79 2.82 7.43 -10.01
N GLN A 80 2.90 6.23 -9.42
CA GLN A 80 2.23 5.04 -9.96
C GLN A 80 0.70 5.18 -9.94
N LEU A 81 0.15 5.75 -8.86
CA LEU A 81 -1.28 6.06 -8.75
C LEU A 81 -1.72 7.01 -9.87
N SER A 82 -0.94 8.07 -10.16
CA SER A 82 -1.26 9.00 -11.26
C SER A 82 -1.19 8.35 -12.64
N SER A 83 -0.41 7.28 -12.79
CA SER A 83 -0.35 6.51 -14.03
C SER A 83 -1.53 5.54 -14.15
N PHE A 84 -1.94 4.92 -13.03
CA PHE A 84 -3.07 4.01 -12.95
C PHE A 84 -4.43 4.72 -13.07
N LEU A 85 -4.55 5.88 -12.42
CA LEU A 85 -5.76 6.70 -12.38
C LEU A 85 -5.38 8.15 -12.76
N PRO A 86 -5.28 8.47 -14.06
CA PRO A 86 -4.79 9.78 -14.56
C PRO A 86 -5.52 11.00 -14.01
N THR A 87 -6.80 10.85 -13.64
CA THR A 87 -7.60 11.90 -13.00
C THR A 87 -7.08 12.33 -11.63
N THR A 88 -6.25 11.52 -10.97
CA THR A 88 -5.57 11.92 -9.71
C THR A 88 -4.41 12.89 -9.94
N LYS A 89 -3.87 12.99 -11.18
CA LYS A 89 -2.68 13.78 -11.48
C LYS A 89 -2.83 15.24 -11.10
N GLN A 90 -3.97 15.86 -11.42
CA GLN A 90 -4.22 17.26 -11.08
C GLN A 90 -4.20 17.48 -9.56
N PHE A 91 -4.91 16.63 -8.81
CA PHE A 91 -4.95 16.74 -7.35
C PHE A 91 -3.57 16.56 -6.70
N ILE A 92 -2.72 15.67 -7.25
CA ILE A 92 -1.35 15.50 -6.79
C ILE A 92 -0.52 16.75 -7.11
N CYS A 93 -0.61 17.30 -8.32
CA CYS A 93 0.08 18.52 -8.70
C CYS A 93 -0.34 19.70 -7.82
N ASP A 94 -1.65 19.89 -7.58
CA ASP A 94 -2.18 20.95 -6.73
C ASP A 94 -1.67 20.82 -5.29
N ALA A 95 -1.61 19.59 -4.76
CA ALA A 95 -1.06 19.34 -3.43
C ALA A 95 0.41 19.76 -3.31
N VAL A 96 1.22 19.45 -4.34
CA VAL A 96 2.65 19.85 -4.39
C VAL A 96 2.80 21.36 -4.59
N GLN A 97 1.98 21.99 -5.43
CA GLN A 97 2.01 23.44 -5.63
C GLN A 97 1.61 24.20 -4.36
N LYS A 98 0.60 23.71 -3.65
CA LYS A 98 0.13 24.30 -2.39
C LYS A 98 1.11 24.10 -1.24
N GLU A 99 1.84 22.98 -1.24
CA GLU A 99 2.85 22.67 -0.23
C GLU A 99 4.14 22.15 -0.89
N PRO A 100 5.02 23.03 -1.40
CA PRO A 100 6.23 22.62 -2.13
C PRO A 100 7.19 21.76 -1.31
N SER A 101 7.17 21.90 0.02
CA SER A 101 7.98 21.10 0.95
C SER A 101 7.33 19.76 1.32
N ILE A 102 6.25 19.31 0.65
CA ILE A 102 5.47 18.14 1.07
C ILE A 102 6.35 16.89 1.21
N THR A 103 7.35 16.70 0.35
CA THR A 103 8.29 15.57 0.38
C THR A 103 9.20 15.55 1.61
N GLN A 104 9.29 16.65 2.36
CA GLN A 104 10.05 16.77 3.61
C GLN A 104 9.17 16.67 4.85
N LYS A 105 7.84 16.55 4.69
CA LYS A 105 6.91 16.42 5.82
C LYS A 105 6.90 14.99 6.37
N PRO A 106 6.38 14.77 7.59
CA PRO A 106 6.18 13.44 8.13
C PRO A 106 5.40 12.54 7.16
N ILE A 107 5.74 11.25 7.13
CA ILE A 107 5.22 10.31 6.13
C ILE A 107 3.70 10.25 6.09
N ARG A 108 3.05 10.45 7.24
CA ARG A 108 1.59 10.54 7.36
C ARG A 108 1.01 11.63 6.47
N ARG A 109 1.56 12.84 6.54
CA ARG A 109 1.08 13.99 5.76
C ARG A 109 1.32 13.76 4.27
N GLN A 110 2.46 13.18 3.91
CA GLN A 110 2.75 12.81 2.52
C GLN A 110 1.70 11.81 2.01
N PHE A 111 1.45 10.73 2.75
CA PHE A 111 0.54 9.66 2.33
C PHE A 111 -0.91 10.17 2.23
N GLU A 112 -1.35 10.98 3.18
CA GLU A 112 -2.67 11.62 3.12
C GLU A 112 -2.81 12.53 1.90
N LYS A 113 -1.87 13.45 1.69
CA LYS A 113 -1.98 14.48 0.65
C LYS A 113 -1.71 14.01 -0.76
N LEU A 114 -0.84 13.02 -0.93
CA LEU A 114 -0.38 12.58 -2.25
C LEU A 114 -1.00 11.24 -2.69
N VAL A 115 -1.62 10.48 -1.79
CA VAL A 115 -2.21 9.17 -2.11
C VAL A 115 -3.69 9.12 -1.74
N ILE A 116 -4.05 9.41 -0.49
CA ILE A 116 -5.45 9.25 -0.01
C ILE A 116 -6.37 10.33 -0.59
N ASP A 117 -6.03 11.61 -0.40
CA ASP A 117 -6.87 12.75 -0.79
C ASP A 117 -7.11 12.78 -2.31
N PRO A 118 -6.09 12.62 -3.18
CA PRO A 118 -6.28 12.51 -4.63
C PRO A 118 -7.19 11.36 -5.02
N THR A 119 -7.01 10.18 -4.39
CA THR A 119 -7.86 9.02 -4.68
C THR A 119 -9.32 9.31 -4.31
N ARG A 120 -9.57 9.88 -3.12
CA ARG A 120 -10.92 10.23 -2.66
C ARG A 120 -11.59 11.27 -3.52
N ALA A 121 -10.87 12.29 -3.98
CA ALA A 121 -11.42 13.32 -4.84
C ALA A 121 -11.97 12.72 -6.14
N VAL A 122 -11.30 11.70 -6.68
CA VAL A 122 -11.76 10.97 -7.86
C VAL A 122 -12.88 9.97 -7.54
N THR A 123 -12.75 9.19 -6.47
CA THR A 123 -13.74 8.14 -6.15
C THR A 123 -15.00 8.64 -5.43
N GLY A 124 -14.95 9.82 -4.82
CA GLY A 124 -16.01 10.40 -4.01
C GLY A 124 -16.77 11.57 -4.66
N SER A 125 -16.30 12.11 -5.79
CA SER A 125 -17.01 13.17 -6.52
C SER A 125 -17.99 12.60 -7.55
N VAL A 126 -18.92 13.45 -8.00
CA VAL A 126 -20.02 13.21 -8.98
C VAL A 126 -19.55 12.68 -10.35
N LEU A 127 -18.24 12.47 -10.56
CA LEU A 127 -17.68 11.69 -11.67
C LEU A 127 -17.97 10.17 -11.60
N SER A 128 -18.87 9.76 -10.69
CA SER A 128 -19.49 8.44 -10.57
C SER A 128 -20.23 7.96 -11.83
N ALA A 129 -20.27 8.75 -12.92
CA ALA A 129 -20.67 8.29 -14.24
C ALA A 129 -19.75 7.20 -14.81
N LEU A 130 -18.52 7.06 -14.29
CA LEU A 130 -17.68 5.89 -14.56
C LEU A 130 -17.60 5.00 -13.31
N PRO A 131 -18.21 3.80 -13.35
CA PRO A 131 -18.17 2.90 -12.23
C PRO A 131 -16.76 2.29 -12.16
N TRP A 132 -15.87 2.85 -11.34
CA TRP A 132 -14.71 2.09 -10.90
C TRP A 132 -15.20 0.99 -9.94
N LYS A 133 -15.85 -0.03 -10.52
CA LYS A 133 -16.40 -1.22 -9.84
C LYS A 133 -15.31 -2.16 -9.34
N LYS A 134 -14.06 -1.95 -9.78
CA LYS A 134 -12.93 -2.81 -9.42
C LYS A 134 -12.21 -2.26 -8.18
N PRO A 135 -11.72 -3.11 -7.27
CA PRO A 135 -10.90 -2.66 -6.16
C PRO A 135 -9.59 -2.04 -6.69
N MET A 136 -9.05 -1.04 -6.00
CA MET A 136 -7.67 -0.58 -6.18
C MET A 136 -6.79 -1.25 -5.14
N VAL A 137 -5.61 -1.71 -5.53
CA VAL A 137 -4.69 -2.44 -4.66
C VAL A 137 -3.32 -1.77 -4.67
N ILE A 138 -2.81 -1.47 -3.47
CA ILE A 138 -1.43 -1.09 -3.22
C ILE A 138 -0.70 -2.26 -2.58
N ILE A 139 0.53 -2.55 -3.03
CA ILE A 139 1.36 -3.62 -2.45
C ILE A 139 2.64 -3.02 -1.88
N ILE A 140 2.94 -3.30 -0.62
CA ILE A 140 4.17 -2.88 0.07
C ILE A 140 4.87 -4.14 0.56
N ASP A 141 5.95 -4.52 -0.11
CA ASP A 141 6.71 -5.74 0.22
C ASP A 141 7.97 -5.43 1.01
N ALA A 142 8.37 -6.38 1.86
CA ALA A 142 9.58 -6.36 2.66
C ALA A 142 9.71 -5.10 3.55
N LEU A 143 8.61 -4.64 4.14
CA LEU A 143 8.60 -3.41 4.95
C LEU A 143 9.67 -3.41 6.06
N ASP A 144 9.99 -4.58 6.63
CA ASP A 144 11.07 -4.77 7.62
C ASP A 144 12.49 -4.49 7.10
N GLU A 145 12.66 -4.38 5.78
CA GLU A 145 13.92 -4.00 5.13
C GLU A 145 14.09 -2.48 4.98
N CYS A 146 13.15 -1.67 5.48
CA CYS A 146 13.33 -0.24 5.65
C CYS A 146 14.46 0.06 6.66
N ASP A 147 15.39 0.93 6.29
CA ASP A 147 16.53 1.31 7.15
C ASP A 147 16.08 2.22 8.30
N ASP A 148 15.06 3.06 8.06
CA ASP A 148 14.46 3.94 9.06
C ASP A 148 13.34 3.22 9.80
N LYS A 149 13.66 2.68 10.98
CA LYS A 149 12.73 1.92 11.83
C LYS A 149 11.69 2.79 12.53
N GLU A 150 12.02 4.05 12.81
CA GLU A 150 11.12 4.99 13.48
C GLU A 150 9.99 5.40 12.52
N SER A 151 10.34 5.93 11.35
CA SER A 151 9.36 6.29 10.33
C SER A 151 8.55 5.08 9.84
N MET A 152 9.17 3.89 9.80
CA MET A 152 8.45 2.64 9.50
C MET A 152 7.39 2.36 10.56
N SER A 153 7.73 2.46 11.85
CA SER A 153 6.78 2.26 12.95
C SER A 153 5.63 3.27 12.91
N GLU A 154 5.93 4.54 12.60
CA GLU A 154 4.92 5.59 12.40
C GLU A 154 3.99 5.27 11.22
N PHE A 155 4.55 4.83 10.10
CA PHE A 155 3.78 4.45 8.92
C PHE A 155 2.84 3.29 9.21
N VAL A 156 3.33 2.25 9.90
CA VAL A 156 2.51 1.11 10.33
C VAL A 156 1.39 1.54 11.27
N GLN A 157 1.68 2.42 12.23
CA GLN A 157 0.66 2.95 13.13
C GLN A 157 -0.43 3.72 12.38
N MET A 158 -0.02 4.62 11.49
CA MET A 158 -0.94 5.36 10.63
C MET A 158 -1.84 4.41 9.84
N LEU A 159 -1.30 3.32 9.28
CA LEU A 159 -2.09 2.34 8.54
C LEU A 159 -3.18 1.69 9.41
N PHE A 160 -2.87 1.31 10.64
CA PHE A 160 -3.87 0.76 11.58
C PHE A 160 -4.95 1.79 11.94
N GLU A 161 -4.57 3.04 12.20
CA GLU A 161 -5.51 4.12 12.50
C GLU A 161 -6.46 4.37 11.32
N LEU A 162 -5.93 4.48 10.10
CA LEU A 162 -6.73 4.69 8.88
C LEU A 162 -7.68 3.52 8.61
N GLN A 163 -7.23 2.30 8.87
CA GLN A 163 -8.04 1.09 8.78
C GLN A 163 -9.20 1.10 9.78
N LYS A 164 -8.94 1.41 11.06
CA LYS A 164 -9.96 1.50 12.12
C LYS A 164 -11.03 2.54 11.79
N MET A 165 -10.62 3.67 11.22
CA MET A 165 -11.53 4.74 10.83
C MET A 165 -12.22 4.49 9.47
N HIS A 166 -11.99 3.35 8.81
CA HIS A 166 -12.49 3.02 7.48
C HIS A 166 -12.17 4.10 6.42
N ARG A 167 -10.98 4.69 6.53
CA ARG A 167 -10.56 5.86 5.75
C ARG A 167 -9.80 5.51 4.48
N LEU A 168 -9.49 4.24 4.22
CA LEU A 168 -8.71 3.85 3.04
C LEU A 168 -9.60 3.67 1.80
N PRO A 169 -9.36 4.41 0.70
CA PRO A 169 -10.12 4.26 -0.55
C PRO A 169 -9.64 3.08 -1.41
N PHE A 170 -8.58 2.37 -0.99
CA PHE A 170 -7.96 1.24 -1.69
C PHE A 170 -7.58 0.14 -0.70
N TRP A 171 -7.32 -1.06 -1.23
CA TRP A 171 -6.72 -2.17 -0.49
C TRP A 171 -5.20 -2.01 -0.38
N ILE A 172 -4.63 -2.45 0.74
CA ILE A 172 -3.18 -2.50 0.95
C ILE A 172 -2.79 -3.93 1.34
N LEU A 173 -1.92 -4.55 0.57
CA LEU A 173 -1.18 -5.74 0.99
C LEU A 173 0.18 -5.30 1.53
N VAL A 174 0.44 -5.55 2.80
CA VAL A 174 1.75 -5.30 3.42
C VAL A 174 2.39 -6.64 3.72
N ALA A 175 3.65 -6.83 3.33
CA ALA A 175 4.43 -7.99 3.69
C ALA A 175 5.65 -7.59 4.52
N SER A 176 5.84 -8.26 5.67
CA SER A 176 6.98 -8.00 6.55
C SER A 176 7.34 -9.22 7.40
N ARG A 177 8.50 -9.20 8.06
CA ARG A 177 8.75 -10.05 9.24
C ARG A 177 7.87 -9.61 10.41
N ILE A 178 7.63 -10.55 11.33
CA ILE A 178 7.08 -10.24 12.65
C ILE A 178 8.25 -9.69 13.48
N GLU A 179 8.45 -8.37 13.47
CA GLU A 179 9.32 -7.71 14.45
C GLU A 179 8.44 -7.33 15.67
N ASP A 180 8.93 -7.44 16.91
CA ASP A 180 8.12 -7.32 18.14
C ASP A 180 7.28 -6.03 18.25
N HIS A 181 7.76 -4.95 17.64
CA HIS A 181 7.06 -3.66 17.60
C HIS A 181 5.85 -3.65 16.64
N ILE A 182 5.80 -4.56 15.67
CA ILE A 182 4.67 -4.78 14.75
C ILE A 182 3.66 -5.75 15.41
N THR A 183 4.15 -6.78 16.10
CA THR A 183 3.32 -7.81 16.76
C THR A 183 2.38 -7.24 17.81
N LYS A 184 2.85 -6.30 18.65
CA LYS A 184 2.01 -5.64 19.66
C LYS A 184 0.83 -4.88 19.04
N LYS A 185 0.98 -4.34 17.83
CA LYS A 185 -0.05 -3.57 17.12
C LYS A 185 -0.99 -4.45 16.29
N ILE A 186 -0.50 -5.56 15.74
CA ILE A 186 -1.34 -6.55 15.02
C ILE A 186 -2.27 -7.30 15.98
N ASN A 187 -1.76 -7.72 17.15
CA ASN A 187 -2.49 -8.57 18.09
C ASN A 187 -3.36 -7.81 19.09
N ASN A 188 -3.27 -6.47 19.13
CA ASN A 188 -4.10 -5.64 19.98
C ASN A 188 -4.78 -4.54 19.15
N PRO A 189 -5.78 -4.89 18.33
CA PRO A 189 -6.61 -3.90 17.67
C PRO A 189 -7.50 -3.25 18.74
N ALA A 190 -6.98 -2.21 19.41
CA ALA A 190 -7.79 -1.36 20.28
C ALA A 190 -8.95 -0.74 19.50
#